data_AF-A0A2M8NIF0-F1
#
_entry.id   AF-A0A2M8NIF0-F1
#
_cell.length_a   1.000
_cell.length_b   1.000
_cell.length_c   1.000
_cell.angle_alpha   90.00
_cell.angle_beta   90.00
_cell.angle_gamma   90.00
#
_symmetry.space_group_name_H-M   'P 1'
#
loop_
_entity.id
_entity.type
_entity.pdbx_description
1 polymer ?
#
loop_
_entity_poly.entity_id
_entity_poly.type
_entity_poly.pdbx_seq_one_letter_code
_entity_poly.pdbx_strand_id
1 'polypeptide(L)'
;MASDQARELRARGIAAAKAGNKEEARQLLQQSVRIEPRNEAAWLWLASVARDAGERKLCLEQVITINPNNPTALQALQTMTGGGDPPPAARDSTGSVPSLRRLTAPPPAPRAAPLDPDPSPTPSSLRVKKLPGAAAYTPPQRMTEQEIMAQPPGIPVPGQERINDAHKQIDRLMIELTEPLPTYNWTRKRSGRAGEGDIVVYRLYVTAGIVAAMVLLGVIGVIALNNSPQLQLVVYGASPTPTVTPSVTPTNTPGLTPTPSLTPQRSPTASPTVSFEITPGDPFSPPRATAVYPQINAREIAEAFQAIQRGNARAAIPTLAAERQRQASFDPAPFYYEALAYLALDDSESALETLEDAQSRLNERNTREAKPLLDSGFAQVYWRIYE
;
A
#
# COMPACT_ATOMS: atom_id res chain seq x y z
N MET A 1 -23.96 -28.88 -21.73
CA MET A 1 -25.06 -27.94 -21.43
C MET A 1 -24.54 -26.61 -20.89
N ALA A 2 -23.96 -26.54 -19.67
CA ALA A 2 -23.46 -25.25 -19.13
C ALA A 2 -22.36 -24.60 -19.99
N SER A 3 -21.41 -25.38 -20.50
CA SER A 3 -20.38 -24.91 -21.43
C SER A 3 -20.95 -24.40 -22.75
N ASP A 4 -22.00 -25.05 -23.27
CA ASP A 4 -22.63 -24.67 -24.54
C ASP A 4 -23.39 -23.35 -24.39
N GLN A 5 -24.06 -23.16 -23.25
CA GLN A 5 -24.69 -21.90 -22.87
C GLN A 5 -23.66 -20.76 -22.74
N ALA A 6 -22.50 -21.01 -22.14
CA ALA A 6 -21.42 -20.01 -22.04
C ALA A 6 -20.90 -19.56 -23.41
N ARG A 7 -20.79 -20.51 -24.35
CA ARG A 7 -20.38 -20.23 -25.74
C ARG A 7 -21.42 -19.40 -26.49
N GLU A 8 -22.69 -19.70 -26.31
CA GLU A 8 -23.80 -18.95 -26.92
C GLU A 8 -23.88 -17.51 -26.38
N LEU A 9 -23.79 -17.33 -25.06
CA LEU A 9 -23.76 -16.02 -24.42
C LEU A 9 -22.59 -15.17 -24.90
N ARG A 10 -21.40 -15.78 -25.05
CA ARG A 10 -20.23 -15.10 -25.61
C ARG A 10 -20.44 -14.69 -27.06
N ALA A 11 -20.99 -15.57 -27.90
CA ALA A 11 -21.24 -15.26 -29.31
C ALA A 11 -22.23 -14.09 -29.46
N ARG A 12 -23.30 -14.07 -28.65
CA ARG A 12 -24.26 -12.95 -28.59
C ARG A 12 -23.62 -11.67 -28.08
N GLY A 13 -22.81 -11.75 -27.02
CA GLY A 13 -22.07 -10.60 -26.49
C GLY A 13 -21.09 -9.99 -27.49
N ILE A 14 -20.39 -10.82 -28.27
CA ILE A 14 -19.50 -10.37 -29.35
C ILE A 14 -20.29 -9.69 -30.48
N ALA A 15 -21.46 -10.26 -30.85
CA ALA A 15 -22.33 -9.65 -31.86
C ALA A 15 -22.85 -8.27 -31.40
N ALA A 16 -23.29 -8.16 -30.14
CA ALA A 16 -23.73 -6.90 -29.55
C ALA A 16 -22.58 -5.86 -29.46
N ALA A 17 -21.36 -6.29 -29.13
CA ALA A 17 -20.18 -5.42 -29.10
C ALA A 17 -19.88 -4.85 -30.49
N LYS A 18 -19.94 -5.69 -31.52
CA LYS A 18 -19.76 -5.28 -32.93
C LYS A 18 -20.88 -4.38 -33.44
N ALA A 19 -22.10 -4.53 -32.92
CA ALA A 19 -23.23 -3.67 -33.23
C ALA A 19 -23.19 -2.30 -32.51
N GLY A 20 -22.21 -2.07 -31.63
CA GLY A 20 -22.09 -0.83 -30.86
C GLY A 20 -22.89 -0.81 -29.54
N ASN A 21 -23.65 -1.86 -29.24
CA ASN A 21 -24.39 -2.03 -28.00
C ASN A 21 -23.47 -2.48 -26.86
N LYS A 22 -22.57 -1.60 -26.42
CA LYS A 22 -21.53 -1.92 -25.40
C LYS A 22 -22.11 -2.44 -24.09
N GLU A 23 -23.23 -1.88 -23.64
CA GLU A 23 -23.82 -2.23 -22.35
C GLU A 23 -24.47 -3.63 -22.36
N GLU A 24 -25.20 -3.96 -23.42
CA GLU A 24 -25.78 -5.30 -23.63
C GLU A 24 -24.67 -6.35 -23.83
N ALA A 25 -23.63 -6.01 -24.61
CA ALA A 25 -22.46 -6.85 -24.79
C ALA A 25 -21.76 -7.19 -23.47
N ARG A 26 -21.57 -6.18 -22.61
CA ARG A 26 -20.96 -6.32 -21.30
C ARG A 26 -21.75 -7.28 -20.41
N GLN A 27 -23.07 -7.15 -20.35
CA GLN A 27 -23.91 -8.05 -19.56
C GLN A 27 -23.82 -9.51 -20.04
N LEU A 28 -23.91 -9.73 -21.35
CA LEU A 28 -23.83 -11.08 -21.95
C LEU A 28 -22.44 -11.71 -21.75
N LEU A 29 -21.37 -10.93 -21.89
CA LEU A 29 -19.99 -11.38 -21.66
C LEU A 29 -19.72 -11.65 -20.17
N GLN A 30 -20.26 -10.84 -19.25
CA GLN A 30 -20.18 -11.09 -17.81
C GLN A 30 -20.87 -12.40 -17.41
N GLN A 31 -22.02 -12.70 -18.00
CA GLN A 31 -22.70 -13.98 -17.78
C GLN A 31 -21.88 -15.16 -18.33
N SER A 32 -21.26 -14.98 -19.50
CA SER A 32 -20.38 -16.00 -20.09
C SER A 32 -19.17 -16.32 -19.21
N VAL A 33 -18.46 -15.31 -18.69
CA VAL A 33 -17.29 -15.53 -17.81
C VAL A 33 -17.65 -16.08 -16.44
N ARG A 34 -18.88 -15.89 -15.95
CA ARG A 34 -19.35 -16.55 -14.71
C ARG A 34 -19.47 -18.05 -14.88
N ILE A 35 -19.81 -18.53 -16.09
CA ILE A 35 -19.94 -19.96 -16.39
C ILE A 35 -18.59 -20.55 -16.78
N GLU A 36 -17.80 -19.84 -17.60
CA GLU A 36 -16.43 -20.23 -17.96
C GLU A 36 -15.40 -19.16 -17.56
N PRO A 37 -14.96 -19.13 -16.28
CA PRO A 37 -14.02 -18.12 -15.79
C PRO A 37 -12.63 -18.20 -16.42
N ARG A 38 -12.25 -19.34 -17.00
CA ARG A 38 -10.94 -19.58 -17.62
C ARG A 38 -10.91 -19.28 -19.12
N ASN A 39 -11.93 -18.62 -19.66
CA ASN A 39 -12.04 -18.39 -21.09
C ASN A 39 -11.41 -17.04 -21.50
N GLU A 40 -10.20 -17.11 -22.04
CA GLU A 40 -9.41 -15.95 -22.48
C GLU A 40 -10.19 -15.00 -23.42
N ALA A 41 -10.85 -15.56 -24.43
CA ALA A 41 -11.55 -14.77 -25.44
C ALA A 41 -12.74 -13.99 -24.84
N ALA A 42 -13.44 -14.57 -23.87
CA ALA A 42 -14.55 -13.90 -23.20
C ALA A 42 -14.08 -12.66 -22.43
N TRP A 43 -12.98 -12.79 -21.67
CA TRP A 43 -12.38 -11.68 -20.91
C TRP A 43 -11.76 -10.60 -21.81
N LEU A 44 -11.14 -10.98 -22.92
CA LEU A 44 -10.63 -10.01 -23.92
C LEU A 44 -11.75 -9.17 -24.52
N TRP A 45 -12.87 -9.80 -24.91
CA TRP A 45 -14.03 -9.06 -25.43
C TRP A 45 -14.67 -8.20 -24.34
N LEU A 46 -14.69 -8.65 -23.09
CA LEU A 46 -15.20 -7.87 -21.96
C LEU A 46 -14.34 -6.62 -21.72
N ALA A 47 -13.01 -6.73 -21.84
CA ALA A 47 -12.10 -5.58 -21.77
C ALA A 47 -12.35 -4.53 -22.86
N SER A 48 -12.85 -4.93 -24.04
CA SER A 48 -13.14 -4.01 -25.15
C SER A 48 -14.42 -3.18 -24.95
N VAL A 49 -15.36 -3.69 -24.14
CA VAL A 49 -16.63 -3.04 -23.83
C VAL A 49 -16.71 -2.52 -22.39
N ALA A 50 -15.57 -2.53 -21.68
CA ALA A 50 -15.45 -2.00 -20.32
C ALA A 50 -15.83 -0.51 -20.27
N ARG A 51 -16.42 -0.09 -19.15
CA ARG A 51 -16.93 1.28 -18.97
C ARG A 51 -15.82 2.27 -18.65
N ASP A 52 -14.82 1.82 -17.88
CA ASP A 52 -13.73 2.63 -17.35
C ASP A 52 -12.37 1.95 -17.54
N ALA A 53 -11.30 2.72 -17.33
CA ALA A 53 -9.94 2.20 -17.37
C ALA A 53 -9.69 1.14 -16.29
N GLY A 54 -10.38 1.21 -15.14
CA GLY A 54 -10.31 0.22 -14.07
C GLY A 54 -10.89 -1.14 -14.48
N GLU A 55 -12.14 -1.20 -14.95
CA GLU A 55 -12.77 -2.45 -15.43
C GLU A 55 -11.96 -3.04 -16.59
N ARG A 56 -11.46 -2.21 -17.50
CA ARG A 56 -10.60 -2.66 -18.61
C ARG A 56 -9.31 -3.32 -18.10
N LYS A 57 -8.63 -2.69 -17.14
CA LYS A 57 -7.39 -3.22 -16.55
C LYS A 57 -7.64 -4.56 -15.85
N LEU A 58 -8.70 -4.65 -15.03
CA LEU A 58 -9.07 -5.88 -14.34
C LEU A 58 -9.35 -7.03 -15.31
N CYS A 59 -10.06 -6.77 -16.40
CA CYS A 59 -10.33 -7.79 -17.42
C CYS A 59 -9.04 -8.27 -18.09
N LEU A 60 -8.10 -7.37 -18.38
CA LEU A 60 -6.80 -7.72 -18.97
C LEU A 60 -5.90 -8.49 -17.99
N GLU A 61 -5.94 -8.15 -16.69
CA GLU A 61 -5.26 -8.91 -15.64
C GLU A 61 -5.81 -10.34 -15.50
N GLN A 62 -7.13 -10.53 -15.64
CA GLN A 62 -7.73 -11.86 -15.70
C GLN A 62 -7.26 -12.65 -16.92
N VAL A 63 -7.14 -11.99 -18.08
CA VAL A 63 -6.59 -12.62 -19.30
C VAL A 63 -5.15 -13.10 -19.07
N ILE A 64 -4.30 -12.29 -18.45
CA ILE A 64 -2.91 -12.66 -18.13
C ILE A 64 -2.84 -13.78 -17.09
N THR A 65 -3.76 -13.77 -16.11
CA THR A 65 -3.87 -14.86 -15.12
C THR A 65 -4.20 -16.20 -15.77
N ILE A 66 -5.01 -16.19 -16.83
CA ILE A 66 -5.38 -17.38 -17.61
C ILE A 66 -4.26 -17.78 -18.57
N ASN A 67 -3.73 -16.82 -19.33
CA ASN A 67 -2.68 -17.01 -20.33
C ASN A 67 -1.63 -15.89 -20.21
N PRO A 68 -0.53 -16.15 -19.48
CA PRO A 68 0.52 -15.16 -19.25
C PRO A 68 1.22 -14.65 -20.52
N ASN A 69 1.17 -15.43 -21.60
CA ASN A 69 1.85 -15.12 -22.86
C ASN A 69 0.91 -14.50 -23.90
N ASN A 70 -0.26 -13.99 -23.51
CA ASN A 70 -1.18 -13.37 -24.44
C ASN A 70 -0.64 -12.02 -24.95
N PRO A 71 -0.25 -11.90 -26.25
CA PRO A 71 0.37 -10.69 -26.77
C PRO A 71 -0.60 -9.50 -26.75
N THR A 72 -1.90 -9.74 -26.98
CA THR A 72 -2.92 -8.69 -27.04
C THR A 72 -3.15 -8.07 -25.66
N ALA A 73 -3.19 -8.88 -24.61
CA ALA A 73 -3.39 -8.37 -23.25
C ALA A 73 -2.15 -7.63 -22.71
N LEU A 74 -0.95 -8.15 -23.01
CA LEU A 74 0.31 -7.49 -22.64
C LEU A 74 0.48 -6.14 -23.33
N GLN A 75 0.20 -6.06 -24.64
CA GLN A 75 0.23 -4.79 -25.36
C GLN A 75 -0.81 -3.80 -24.83
N ALA A 76 -2.04 -4.25 -24.60
CA ALA A 76 -3.10 -3.39 -24.07
C ALA A 76 -2.74 -2.84 -22.67
N LEU A 77 -2.18 -3.66 -21.79
CA LEU A 77 -1.70 -3.18 -20.48
C LEU A 77 -0.51 -2.22 -20.61
N GLN A 78 0.44 -2.51 -21.50
CA GLN A 78 1.56 -1.60 -21.78
C GLN A 78 1.11 -0.26 -22.35
N THR A 79 0.05 -0.20 -23.16
CA THR A 79 -0.49 1.09 -23.61
C THR A 79 -1.16 1.88 -22.48
N MET A 80 -1.69 1.18 -21.48
CA MET A 80 -2.30 1.80 -20.29
C MET A 80 -1.26 2.25 -19.27
N THR A 81 -0.07 1.62 -19.21
CA THR A 81 1.06 2.06 -18.36
C THR A 81 2.08 2.95 -19.08
N GLY A 82 2.16 2.88 -20.41
CA GLY A 82 3.15 3.58 -21.25
C GLY A 82 2.67 4.90 -21.85
N GLY A 83 1.52 5.43 -21.42
CA GLY A 83 1.02 6.75 -21.79
C GLY A 83 1.72 7.91 -21.07
N GLY A 84 3.06 7.87 -21.00
CA GLY A 84 3.91 9.01 -20.65
C GLY A 84 4.80 9.33 -21.86
N ASP A 85 4.85 10.60 -22.24
CA ASP A 85 5.35 11.15 -23.52
C ASP A 85 6.62 10.50 -24.13
N PRO A 86 6.71 10.40 -25.48
CA PRO A 86 7.95 10.02 -26.16
C PRO A 86 9.02 11.14 -26.09
N PRO A 87 10.32 10.79 -26.05
CA PRO A 87 11.40 11.76 -25.92
C PRO A 87 11.57 12.57 -27.22
N PRO A 88 11.66 13.92 -27.16
CA PRO A 88 11.93 14.71 -28.35
C PRO A 88 13.38 14.55 -28.78
N ALA A 89 13.55 14.15 -30.04
CA ALA A 89 14.80 14.16 -30.76
C ALA A 89 15.38 15.58 -30.87
N ALA A 90 16.71 15.61 -30.73
CA ALA A 90 17.68 16.53 -31.34
C ALA A 90 17.16 17.86 -31.91
N ARG A 91 17.51 18.95 -31.22
CA ARG A 91 17.93 20.20 -31.88
C ARG A 91 19.19 20.73 -31.21
N ASP A 92 20.23 20.84 -32.01
CA ASP A 92 21.47 21.55 -31.73
C ASP A 92 21.21 22.99 -31.30
N SER A 93 21.98 23.47 -30.32
CA SER A 93 22.43 24.87 -30.17
C SER A 93 23.51 24.97 -29.09
N THR A 94 24.75 24.85 -29.55
CA THR A 94 25.94 25.65 -29.15
C THR A 94 25.90 26.46 -27.85
N GLY A 95 26.77 26.06 -26.92
CA GLY A 95 27.81 26.92 -26.34
C GLY A 95 27.41 28.19 -25.59
N SER A 96 27.36 28.11 -24.25
CA SER A 96 27.94 29.15 -23.39
C SER A 96 28.09 28.63 -21.97
N VAL A 97 29.33 28.49 -21.53
CA VAL A 97 29.68 28.43 -20.10
C VAL A 97 29.65 29.86 -19.59
N PRO A 98 29.08 30.12 -18.40
CA PRO A 98 29.96 30.73 -17.40
C PRO A 98 29.75 30.21 -15.96
N SER A 99 30.89 29.94 -15.35
CA SER A 99 31.30 30.45 -14.02
C SER A 99 30.56 29.98 -12.78
N LEU A 100 31.21 29.04 -12.08
CA LEU A 100 31.01 28.70 -10.67
C LEU A 100 31.02 29.96 -9.79
N ARG A 101 29.84 30.36 -9.31
CA ARG A 101 29.72 31.39 -8.28
C ARG A 101 29.95 30.75 -6.92
N ARG A 102 31.08 31.13 -6.32
CA ARG A 102 31.54 30.83 -4.96
C ARG A 102 30.43 31.10 -3.92
N LEU A 103 30.04 30.08 -3.16
CA LEU A 103 29.16 30.19 -2.00
C LEU A 103 29.88 30.96 -0.89
N THR A 104 29.45 32.19 -0.62
CA THR A 104 29.74 32.90 0.64
C THR A 104 28.68 32.54 1.67
N ALA A 105 29.13 32.23 2.89
CA ALA A 105 28.29 31.89 4.03
C ALA A 105 27.31 33.03 4.41
N PRO A 106 26.08 32.71 4.89
CA PRO A 106 25.16 33.71 5.40
C PRO A 106 25.58 34.21 6.81
N PRO A 107 25.26 35.47 7.16
CA PRO A 107 25.62 36.09 8.45
C PRO A 107 24.79 35.51 9.62
N PRO A 108 25.27 35.62 10.87
CA PRO A 108 24.57 35.12 12.05
C PRO A 108 23.29 35.92 12.35
N ALA A 109 22.20 35.20 12.62
CA ALA A 109 20.89 35.76 12.96
C ALA A 109 20.91 36.56 14.29
N PRO A 110 20.10 37.62 14.42
CA PRO A 110 20.00 38.39 15.65
C PRO A 110 19.31 37.61 16.77
N ARG A 111 19.84 37.83 17.98
CA ARG A 111 19.41 37.25 19.26
C ARG A 111 17.94 37.57 19.54
N ALA A 112 17.12 36.53 19.71
CA ALA A 112 15.73 36.65 20.13
C ALA A 112 15.63 37.31 21.52
N ALA A 113 14.73 38.28 21.65
CA ALA A 113 14.32 38.85 22.93
C ALA A 113 13.48 37.83 23.73
N PRO A 114 13.40 37.95 25.07
CA PRO A 114 12.62 37.04 25.90
C PRO A 114 11.12 37.24 25.60
N LEU A 115 10.44 36.18 25.19
CA LEU A 115 8.99 36.14 25.10
C LEU A 115 8.41 35.96 26.51
N ASP A 116 7.46 36.82 26.88
CA ASP A 116 6.63 36.67 28.07
C ASP A 116 5.87 35.32 28.06
N PRO A 117 5.53 34.74 29.22
CA PRO A 117 4.80 33.48 29.29
C PRO A 117 3.33 33.65 28.85
N ASP A 118 2.99 33.05 27.71
CA ASP A 118 1.62 32.88 27.20
C ASP A 118 0.78 32.05 28.22
N PRO A 119 -0.48 32.41 28.52
CA PRO A 119 -1.29 31.68 29.48
C PRO A 119 -1.60 30.26 28.99
N SER A 120 -1.34 29.30 29.86
CA SER A 120 -1.58 27.86 29.69
C SER A 120 -2.82 27.51 28.85
N PRO A 121 -2.73 26.52 27.94
CA PRO A 121 -3.87 26.09 27.14
C PRO A 121 -4.96 25.49 28.04
N THR A 122 -6.17 26.02 27.93
CA THR A 122 -7.40 25.41 28.44
C THR A 122 -7.52 23.99 27.87
N PRO A 123 -7.87 22.96 28.67
CA PRO A 123 -8.02 21.61 28.16
C PRO A 123 -9.19 21.57 27.17
N SER A 124 -8.84 21.32 25.91
CA SER A 124 -9.75 20.93 24.83
C SER A 124 -10.69 19.84 25.33
N SER A 125 -11.99 20.11 25.28
CA SER A 125 -13.02 19.13 25.58
C SER A 125 -12.98 18.01 24.52
N LEU A 126 -12.31 16.91 24.85
CA LEU A 126 -12.43 15.64 24.14
C LEU A 126 -13.90 15.24 24.13
N ARG A 127 -14.54 15.33 22.97
CA ARG A 127 -15.92 14.87 22.79
C ARG A 127 -15.92 13.35 22.69
N VAL A 128 -15.92 12.67 23.84
CA VAL A 128 -16.07 11.22 23.94
C VAL A 128 -17.44 10.85 23.37
N LYS A 129 -17.47 9.93 22.41
CA LYS A 129 -18.70 9.37 21.83
C LYS A 129 -19.47 8.67 22.96
N LYS A 130 -20.68 9.14 23.26
CA LYS A 130 -21.50 8.64 24.38
C LYS A 130 -21.82 7.15 24.16
N LEU A 131 -21.36 6.28 25.06
CA LEU A 131 -21.74 4.86 25.04
C LEU A 131 -23.27 4.72 25.19
N PRO A 132 -23.91 3.80 24.43
CA PRO A 132 -25.33 3.55 24.56
C PRO A 132 -25.68 3.09 25.99
N GLY A 133 -26.58 3.82 26.66
CA GLY A 133 -26.97 3.58 28.06
C GLY A 133 -26.18 4.36 29.11
N ALA A 134 -25.19 5.17 28.75
CA ALA A 134 -24.53 6.07 29.70
C ALA A 134 -25.45 7.25 30.08
N ALA A 135 -25.60 7.52 31.38
CA ALA A 135 -26.27 8.72 31.86
C ALA A 135 -25.64 9.96 31.23
N ALA A 136 -26.43 11.02 30.98
CA ALA A 136 -25.89 12.27 30.44
C ALA A 136 -24.79 12.77 31.39
N TYR A 137 -23.60 13.06 30.84
CA TYR A 137 -22.56 13.73 31.59
C TYR A 137 -23.08 15.11 32.00
N THR A 138 -23.44 15.27 33.27
CA THR A 138 -23.71 16.57 33.86
C THR A 138 -22.34 17.15 34.23
N PRO A 139 -21.86 18.19 33.53
CA PRO A 139 -20.59 18.82 33.90
C PRO A 139 -20.69 19.29 35.36
N PRO A 140 -19.64 19.08 36.18
CA PRO A 140 -19.68 19.49 37.57
C PRO A 140 -19.94 21.00 37.64
N GLN A 141 -20.83 21.43 38.54
CA GLN A 141 -20.90 22.85 38.90
C GLN A 141 -19.49 23.29 39.31
N ARG A 142 -18.95 24.28 38.60
CA ARG A 142 -17.71 24.94 39.03
C ARG A 142 -17.97 25.47 40.43
N MET A 143 -17.13 25.09 41.39
CA MET A 143 -17.15 25.69 42.72
C MET A 143 -17.11 27.21 42.55
N THR A 144 -18.00 27.88 43.26
CA THR A 144 -18.06 29.34 43.20
C THR A 144 -16.82 29.93 43.86
N GLU A 145 -16.42 31.13 43.46
CA GLU A 145 -15.23 31.81 43.97
C GLU A 145 -15.28 31.99 45.51
N GLN A 146 -16.49 32.17 46.06
CA GLN A 146 -16.75 32.20 47.49
C GLN A 146 -16.49 30.86 48.19
N GLU A 147 -16.83 29.75 47.55
CA GLU A 147 -16.56 28.38 48.05
C GLU A 147 -15.07 28.05 48.04
N ILE A 148 -14.35 28.52 47.01
CA ILE A 148 -12.90 28.36 46.89
C ILE A 148 -12.20 29.16 47.98
N MET A 149 -12.64 30.38 48.26
CA MET A 149 -12.08 31.23 49.32
C MET A 149 -12.45 30.78 50.74
N ALA A 150 -13.52 30.00 50.91
CA ALA A 150 -13.94 29.46 52.20
C ALA A 150 -13.21 28.16 52.59
N GLN A 151 -12.41 27.56 51.69
CA GLN A 151 -11.66 26.35 52.00
C GLN A 151 -10.41 26.66 52.83
N PRO A 152 -10.15 25.88 53.91
CA PRO A 152 -8.93 26.02 54.68
C PRO A 152 -7.71 25.67 53.81
N PRO A 153 -6.54 26.32 54.01
CA PRO A 153 -5.36 26.09 53.19
C PRO A 153 -4.91 24.62 53.27
N GLY A 154 -4.91 23.92 52.13
CA GLY A 154 -4.57 22.50 52.03
C GLY A 154 -5.00 21.91 50.68
N ILE A 155 -4.64 20.64 50.42
CA ILE A 155 -5.09 19.94 49.22
C ILE A 155 -6.62 19.77 49.32
N PRO A 156 -7.41 20.26 48.35
CA PRO A 156 -8.85 20.16 48.40
C PRO A 156 -9.26 18.68 48.37
N VAL A 157 -9.81 18.21 49.50
CA VAL A 157 -10.36 16.86 49.60
C VAL A 157 -11.75 16.88 48.97
N PRO A 158 -12.07 15.97 48.02
CA PRO A 158 -13.40 15.89 47.46
C PRO A 158 -14.43 15.59 48.55
N GLY A 159 -15.63 16.18 48.44
CA GLY A 159 -16.71 15.91 49.39
C GLY A 159 -17.08 14.42 49.44
N GLN A 160 -17.57 13.96 50.59
CA GLN A 160 -17.98 12.57 50.85
C GLN A 160 -18.88 11.98 49.75
N GLU A 161 -19.80 12.78 49.22
CA GLU A 161 -20.70 12.38 48.14
C GLU A 161 -19.95 12.01 46.85
N ARG A 162 -18.93 12.78 46.47
CA ARG A 162 -18.08 12.48 45.30
C ARG A 162 -17.27 11.21 45.49
N ILE A 163 -16.79 10.96 46.70
CA ILE A 163 -16.04 9.74 47.02
C ILE A 163 -16.96 8.52 46.84
N ASN A 164 -18.21 8.63 47.31
CA ASN A 164 -19.21 7.56 47.15
C ASN A 164 -19.59 7.31 45.69
N ASP A 165 -19.75 8.36 44.89
CA ASP A 165 -20.03 8.20 43.46
C ASP A 165 -18.85 7.64 42.67
N ALA A 166 -17.63 8.02 43.04
CA ALA A 166 -16.42 7.42 42.48
C ALA A 166 -16.32 5.93 42.79
N HIS A 167 -16.61 5.51 44.03
CA HIS A 167 -16.63 4.09 44.40
C HIS A 167 -17.62 3.27 43.56
N LYS A 168 -18.85 3.78 43.35
CA LYS A 168 -19.83 3.08 42.49
C LYS A 168 -19.35 2.89 41.05
N GLN A 169 -18.59 3.85 40.51
CA GLN A 169 -18.02 3.74 39.16
C GLN A 169 -16.89 2.72 39.11
N ILE A 170 -16.05 2.67 40.16
CA ILE A 170 -14.97 1.70 40.30
C ILE A 170 -15.53 0.28 40.39
N ASP A 171 -16.59 0.06 41.18
CA ASP A 171 -17.21 -1.26 41.33
C ASP A 171 -17.69 -1.81 39.98
N ARG A 172 -18.26 -0.95 39.12
CA ARG A 172 -18.69 -1.34 37.77
C ARG A 172 -17.52 -1.76 36.90
N LEU A 173 -16.44 -0.97 36.90
CA LEU A 173 -15.23 -1.29 36.12
C LEU A 173 -14.53 -2.54 36.64
N MET A 174 -14.53 -2.76 37.96
CA MET A 174 -14.00 -3.97 38.57
C MET A 174 -14.77 -5.21 38.15
N ILE A 175 -16.10 -5.14 38.06
CA ILE A 175 -16.91 -6.24 37.53
C ILE A 175 -16.49 -6.55 36.08
N GLU A 176 -16.42 -5.53 35.22
CA GLU A 176 -16.04 -5.68 33.81
C GLU A 176 -14.61 -6.23 33.62
N LEU A 177 -13.64 -5.80 34.43
CA LEU A 177 -12.27 -6.31 34.39
C LEU A 177 -12.14 -7.73 34.97
N THR A 178 -13.04 -8.13 35.86
CA THR A 178 -13.00 -9.46 36.50
C THR A 178 -13.81 -10.49 35.71
N GLU A 179 -14.53 -10.08 34.66
CA GLU A 179 -15.18 -11.02 33.75
C GLU A 179 -14.12 -11.94 33.12
N PRO A 180 -14.29 -13.27 33.18
CA PRO A 180 -13.35 -14.19 32.56
C PRO A 180 -13.33 -13.93 31.06
N LEU A 181 -12.13 -13.73 30.50
CA LEU A 181 -11.95 -13.58 29.07
C LEU A 181 -12.63 -14.75 28.34
N PRO A 182 -13.38 -14.49 27.26
CA PRO A 182 -14.05 -15.55 26.51
C PRO A 182 -13.02 -16.58 26.03
N THR A 183 -13.39 -17.86 26.11
CA THR A 183 -12.49 -18.95 25.72
C THR A 183 -12.32 -18.98 24.21
N TYR A 184 -11.14 -18.60 23.73
CA TYR A 184 -10.80 -18.66 22.31
C TYR A 184 -10.15 -20.01 21.96
N ASN A 185 -10.67 -20.69 20.93
CA ASN A 185 -10.01 -21.83 20.31
C ASN A 185 -8.90 -21.33 19.37
N TRP A 186 -7.68 -21.25 19.87
CA TRP A 186 -6.51 -20.89 19.07
C TRP A 186 -6.21 -21.98 18.04
N THR A 187 -6.52 -21.71 16.77
CA THR A 187 -6.13 -22.59 15.65
C THR A 187 -4.87 -22.05 14.99
N ARG A 188 -3.96 -22.95 14.59
CA ARG A 188 -2.73 -22.55 13.89
C ARG A 188 -3.10 -22.15 12.46
N LYS A 189 -3.06 -20.85 12.15
CA LYS A 189 -3.30 -20.33 10.80
C LYS A 189 -2.28 -20.90 9.81
N ARG A 190 -2.74 -21.69 8.83
CA ARG A 190 -1.89 -22.39 7.84
C ARG A 190 -1.72 -21.65 6.51
N SER A 191 -2.59 -20.69 6.20
CA SER A 191 -2.57 -19.95 4.93
C SER A 191 -3.04 -18.51 5.12
N GLY A 192 -2.74 -17.63 4.14
CA GLY A 192 -3.14 -16.23 4.14
C GLY A 192 -2.38 -15.41 5.19
N ARG A 193 -1.10 -15.76 5.41
CA ARG A 193 -0.21 -14.93 6.24
C ARG A 193 0.25 -13.73 5.44
N ALA A 194 0.43 -12.60 6.11
CA ALA A 194 1.04 -11.43 5.49
C ALA A 194 2.43 -11.82 4.92
N GLY A 195 2.68 -11.50 3.65
CA GLY A 195 3.91 -11.86 2.92
C GLY A 195 3.92 -13.25 2.24
N GLU A 196 2.91 -14.10 2.45
CA GLU A 196 2.83 -15.41 1.78
C GLU A 196 2.52 -15.30 0.28
N GLY A 197 1.73 -14.29 -0.12
CA GLY A 197 1.49 -14.00 -1.54
C GLY A 197 2.76 -13.52 -2.24
N ASP A 198 3.48 -12.58 -1.62
CA ASP A 198 4.67 -11.96 -2.21
C ASP A 198 5.80 -12.97 -2.43
N ILE A 199 6.02 -13.89 -1.48
CA ILE A 199 7.06 -14.92 -1.64
C ILE A 199 6.73 -15.93 -2.74
N VAL A 200 5.46 -16.25 -2.97
CA VAL A 200 5.03 -17.17 -4.04
C VAL A 200 5.23 -16.50 -5.41
N VAL A 201 4.85 -15.24 -5.52
CA VAL A 201 5.05 -14.43 -6.74
C VAL A 201 6.55 -14.28 -7.04
N TYR A 202 7.37 -13.97 -6.04
CA TYR A 202 8.82 -13.88 -6.20
C TYR A 202 9.45 -15.19 -6.69
N ARG A 203 9.07 -16.33 -6.08
CA ARG A 203 9.56 -17.65 -6.53
C ARG A 203 9.17 -17.93 -7.97
N LEU A 204 7.95 -17.57 -8.37
CA LEU A 204 7.51 -17.72 -9.75
C LEU A 204 8.40 -16.93 -10.71
N TYR A 205 8.69 -15.66 -10.41
CA TYR A 205 9.59 -14.84 -11.24
C TYR A 205 11.01 -15.43 -11.34
N VAL A 206 11.59 -15.87 -10.22
CA VAL A 206 12.92 -16.49 -10.22
C VAL A 206 12.93 -17.77 -11.06
N THR A 207 11.93 -18.64 -10.90
CA THR A 207 11.84 -19.88 -11.69
C THR A 207 11.65 -19.60 -13.18
N ALA A 208 10.81 -18.62 -13.55
CA ALA A 208 10.63 -18.20 -14.93
C ALA A 208 11.94 -17.67 -15.54
N GLY A 209 12.70 -16.87 -14.79
CA GLY A 209 14.00 -16.36 -15.22
C GLY A 209 15.01 -17.47 -15.48
N ILE A 210 15.09 -18.48 -14.60
CA ILE A 210 15.98 -19.64 -14.78
C ILE A 210 15.60 -20.44 -16.03
N VAL A 211 14.29 -20.69 -16.23
CA VAL A 211 13.81 -21.41 -17.42
C VAL A 211 14.12 -20.64 -18.69
N ALA A 212 13.90 -19.32 -18.72
CA ALA A 212 14.23 -18.49 -19.87
C ALA A 212 15.74 -18.51 -20.18
N ALA A 213 16.60 -18.44 -19.17
CA ALA A 213 18.04 -18.53 -19.34
C ALA A 213 18.48 -19.89 -19.91
N MET A 214 17.89 -20.98 -19.42
CA MET A 214 18.14 -22.34 -19.94
C MET A 214 17.71 -22.50 -21.40
N VAL A 215 16.54 -21.98 -21.77
CA VAL A 215 16.06 -21.98 -23.16
C VAL A 215 16.98 -21.16 -24.06
N LEU A 216 17.40 -19.97 -23.61
CA LEU A 216 18.32 -19.12 -24.35
C LEU A 216 19.67 -19.82 -24.59
N LEU A 217 20.25 -20.42 -23.55
CA LEU A 217 21.49 -21.19 -23.67
C LEU A 217 21.33 -22.38 -24.62
N GLY A 218 20.19 -23.07 -24.59
CA GLY A 218 19.86 -24.15 -25.53
C GLY A 218 19.82 -23.65 -26.98
N VAL A 219 19.12 -22.55 -27.25
CA VAL A 219 19.03 -21.94 -28.59
C VAL A 219 20.40 -21.49 -29.08
N ILE A 220 21.18 -20.80 -28.24
CA ILE A 220 22.56 -20.39 -28.57
C ILE A 220 23.41 -21.62 -28.87
N GLY A 221 23.30 -22.69 -28.07
CA GLY A 221 23.98 -23.96 -28.29
C GLY A 221 23.66 -24.55 -29.66
N VAL A 222 22.38 -24.62 -30.04
CA VAL A 222 21.95 -25.14 -31.36
C VAL A 222 22.50 -24.29 -32.50
N ILE A 223 22.44 -22.96 -32.39
CA ILE A 223 22.99 -22.05 -33.41
C ILE A 223 24.51 -22.24 -33.54
N ALA A 224 25.23 -22.30 -32.41
CA ALA A 224 26.67 -22.50 -32.39
C ALA A 224 27.08 -23.86 -32.99
N LEU A 225 26.34 -24.92 -32.67
CA LEU A 225 26.52 -26.25 -33.25
C LEU A 225 26.30 -26.23 -34.77
N ASN A 226 25.26 -25.57 -35.27
CA ASN A 226 24.99 -25.53 -36.71
C ASN A 226 26.03 -24.73 -37.50
N ASN A 227 26.62 -23.70 -36.89
CA ASN A 227 27.58 -22.82 -37.57
C ASN A 227 29.05 -23.23 -37.42
N SER A 228 29.38 -24.14 -36.49
CA SER A 228 30.77 -24.49 -36.17
C SER A 228 31.04 -25.99 -36.31
N PRO A 229 31.78 -26.44 -37.35
CA PRO A 229 32.07 -27.87 -37.56
C PRO A 229 32.94 -28.48 -36.44
N GLN A 230 33.76 -27.66 -35.77
CA GLN A 230 34.55 -28.10 -34.61
C GLN A 230 33.67 -28.46 -33.41
N LEU A 231 32.58 -27.71 -33.15
CA LEU A 231 31.64 -28.00 -32.07
C LEU A 231 30.81 -29.26 -32.36
N GLN A 232 30.46 -29.50 -33.63
CA GLN A 232 29.80 -30.75 -34.05
C GLN A 232 30.70 -31.97 -33.82
N LEU A 233 32.01 -31.86 -34.05
CA LEU A 233 32.95 -32.96 -33.78
C LEU A 233 33.08 -33.25 -32.28
N VAL A 234 32.98 -32.24 -31.41
CA VAL A 234 33.01 -32.46 -29.95
C VAL A 234 31.72 -33.12 -29.44
N VAL A 235 30.56 -32.75 -29.99
CA VAL A 235 29.25 -33.25 -29.54
C VAL A 235 28.85 -34.57 -30.21
N TYR A 236 29.13 -34.73 -31.51
CA TYR A 236 28.74 -35.88 -32.32
C TYR A 236 29.91 -36.73 -32.83
N GLY A 237 31.15 -36.28 -32.67
CA GLY A 237 32.31 -37.03 -33.11
C GLY A 237 32.59 -38.24 -32.23
N ALA A 238 33.22 -39.25 -32.82
CA ALA A 238 33.64 -40.43 -32.09
C ALA A 238 34.65 -40.03 -30.99
N SER A 239 34.27 -40.18 -29.73
CA SER A 239 35.21 -40.02 -28.62
C SER A 239 36.34 -41.06 -28.76
N PRO A 240 37.60 -40.71 -28.48
CA PRO A 240 38.69 -41.68 -28.51
C PRO A 240 38.36 -42.84 -27.58
N THR A 241 38.43 -44.07 -28.12
CA THR A 241 38.24 -45.30 -27.34
C THR A 241 39.19 -45.29 -26.14
N PRO A 242 38.71 -45.52 -24.91
CA PRO A 242 39.58 -45.51 -23.74
C PRO A 242 40.62 -46.62 -23.88
N THR A 243 41.87 -46.24 -24.14
CA THR A 243 43.01 -47.14 -23.97
C THR A 243 43.14 -47.41 -22.48
N VAL A 244 42.95 -48.68 -22.09
CA VAL A 244 43.07 -49.14 -20.71
C VAL A 244 44.50 -48.88 -20.24
N THR A 245 44.69 -47.77 -19.54
CA THR A 245 45.95 -47.51 -18.83
C THR A 245 45.86 -48.32 -17.54
N PRO A 246 46.79 -49.26 -17.27
CA PRO A 246 46.71 -50.08 -16.06
C PRO A 246 46.81 -49.17 -14.83
N SER A 247 45.69 -49.05 -14.12
CA SER A 247 45.63 -48.32 -12.86
C SER A 247 46.25 -49.20 -11.78
N VAL A 248 47.48 -48.85 -11.35
CA VAL A 248 48.11 -49.46 -10.19
C VAL A 248 47.28 -49.04 -8.98
N THR A 249 46.46 -49.96 -8.49
CA THR A 249 45.60 -49.75 -7.32
C THR A 249 46.41 -50.11 -6.07
N PRO A 250 46.85 -49.15 -5.24
CA PRO A 250 47.36 -49.49 -3.92
C PRO A 250 46.20 -49.99 -3.07
N THR A 251 46.23 -51.28 -2.76
CA THR A 251 45.36 -51.95 -1.79
C THR A 251 45.53 -51.30 -0.42
N ASN A 252 44.52 -50.55 0.04
CA ASN A 252 44.45 -50.08 1.41
C ASN A 252 43.80 -51.14 2.29
N THR A 253 44.61 -51.65 3.22
CA THR A 253 44.30 -52.56 4.33
C THR A 253 43.09 -52.07 5.15
N PRO A 254 42.16 -52.96 5.56
CA PRO A 254 40.97 -52.58 6.30
C PRO A 254 41.32 -52.18 7.75
N GLY A 255 41.12 -50.91 8.07
CA GLY A 255 41.11 -50.39 9.45
C GLY A 255 39.68 -50.32 9.99
N LEU A 256 39.54 -50.50 11.31
CA LEU A 256 38.29 -50.52 12.05
C LEU A 256 37.50 -49.21 11.87
N THR A 257 36.43 -49.26 11.08
CA THR A 257 35.48 -48.15 10.94
C THR A 257 34.54 -48.16 12.16
N PRO A 258 34.52 -47.12 13.02
CA PRO A 258 33.52 -47.01 14.07
C PRO A 258 32.15 -46.77 13.43
N THR A 259 31.21 -47.68 13.66
CA THR A 259 29.80 -47.53 13.28
C THR A 259 29.21 -46.31 14.01
N PRO A 260 28.73 -45.26 13.32
CA PRO A 260 28.06 -44.16 14.00
C PRO A 260 26.69 -44.61 14.52
N SER A 261 26.40 -44.27 15.78
CA SER A 261 25.10 -44.48 16.44
C SER A 261 23.99 -43.75 15.69
N LEU A 262 22.84 -44.41 15.49
CA LEU A 262 21.59 -43.87 14.93
C LEU A 262 20.86 -42.93 15.91
N THR A 263 21.58 -42.08 16.64
CA THR A 263 20.96 -41.07 17.50
C THR A 263 20.65 -39.86 16.62
N PRO A 264 19.36 -39.50 16.37
CA PRO A 264 19.04 -38.32 15.58
C PRO A 264 19.52 -37.08 16.33
N GLN A 265 20.59 -36.47 15.84
CA GLN A 265 21.01 -35.14 16.27
C GLN A 265 19.85 -34.20 15.93
N ARG A 266 19.19 -33.63 16.94
CA ARG A 266 18.20 -32.57 16.72
C ARG A 266 18.96 -31.38 16.11
N SER A 267 18.78 -31.16 14.82
CA SER A 267 19.30 -29.95 14.17
C SER A 267 18.70 -28.74 14.89
N PRO A 268 19.52 -27.77 15.36
CA PRO A 268 18.99 -26.56 15.94
C PRO A 268 18.04 -25.92 14.93
N THR A 269 16.85 -25.54 15.39
CA THR A 269 15.91 -24.75 14.60
C THR A 269 16.66 -23.56 14.04
N ALA A 270 16.68 -23.41 12.71
CA ALA A 270 17.34 -22.28 12.08
C ALA A 270 16.80 -21.00 12.73
N SER A 271 17.66 -20.30 13.48
CA SER A 271 17.38 -18.94 13.90
C SER A 271 17.02 -18.16 12.63
N PRO A 272 15.95 -17.36 12.62
CA PRO A 272 15.65 -16.52 11.48
C PRO A 272 16.81 -15.56 11.29
N THR A 273 17.74 -15.91 10.41
CA THR A 273 18.81 -15.02 9.99
C THR A 273 18.14 -13.96 9.13
N VAL A 274 17.89 -12.82 9.75
CA VAL A 274 17.44 -11.62 9.04
C VAL A 274 18.44 -11.37 7.92
N SER A 275 17.96 -11.26 6.67
CA SER A 275 18.83 -11.05 5.51
C SER A 275 19.78 -9.88 5.78
N PHE A 276 21.07 -10.06 5.48
CA PHE A 276 22.12 -9.06 5.68
C PHE A 276 21.91 -7.77 4.85
N GLU A 277 20.96 -7.77 3.92
CA GLU A 277 20.53 -6.59 3.16
C GLU A 277 19.56 -5.68 3.93
N ILE A 278 19.03 -6.12 5.08
CA ILE A 278 18.14 -5.29 5.89
C ILE A 278 19.00 -4.37 6.75
N THR A 279 19.07 -3.10 6.38
CA THR A 279 19.68 -2.04 7.18
C THR A 279 19.00 -2.01 8.55
N PRO A 280 19.71 -2.32 9.66
CA PRO A 280 19.16 -2.19 11.00
C PRO A 280 18.73 -0.75 11.25
N GLY A 281 17.54 -0.55 11.82
CA GLY A 281 17.07 0.78 12.19
C GLY A 281 18.01 1.41 13.22
N ASP A 282 18.32 2.70 13.04
CA ASP A 282 19.15 3.44 13.99
C ASP A 282 18.33 3.70 15.28
N PRO A 283 18.74 3.16 16.45
CA PRO A 283 18.03 3.36 17.71
C PRO A 283 18.09 4.81 18.20
N PHE A 284 19.04 5.62 17.71
CA PHE A 284 19.16 7.04 18.05
C PHE A 284 18.50 7.96 17.01
N SER A 285 18.11 7.41 15.86
CA SER A 285 17.37 8.09 14.81
C SER A 285 16.20 7.21 14.36
N PRO A 286 15.19 7.01 15.22
CA PRO A 286 14.03 6.20 14.87
C PRO A 286 13.36 6.79 13.62
N PRO A 287 12.83 5.93 12.72
CA PRO A 287 12.07 6.43 11.59
C PRO A 287 10.94 7.32 12.11
N ARG A 288 10.75 8.47 11.47
CA ARG A 288 9.64 9.36 11.82
C ARG A 288 8.34 8.58 11.66
N ALA A 289 7.47 8.63 12.68
CA ALA A 289 6.16 8.04 12.60
C ALA A 289 5.45 8.55 11.35
N THR A 290 4.92 7.63 10.54
CA THR A 290 4.11 8.00 9.39
C THR A 290 2.92 8.80 9.89
N ALA A 291 2.79 10.04 9.43
CA ALA A 291 1.66 10.87 9.81
C ALA A 291 0.37 10.19 9.33
N VAL A 292 -0.57 9.98 10.24
CA VAL A 292 -1.89 9.40 9.92
C VAL A 292 -2.75 10.40 9.14
N TYR A 293 -2.50 11.70 9.37
CA TYR A 293 -3.21 12.81 8.73
C TYR A 293 -2.21 13.87 8.26
N PRO A 294 -2.55 14.65 7.20
CA PRO A 294 -1.69 15.74 6.75
C PRO A 294 -1.50 16.79 7.84
N GLN A 295 -0.25 17.26 7.99
CA GLN A 295 0.08 18.31 8.96
C GLN A 295 -0.53 19.65 8.51
N ILE A 296 -1.04 20.43 9.47
CA ILE A 296 -1.62 21.75 9.21
C ILE A 296 -0.51 22.80 9.36
N ASN A 297 0.08 23.21 8.24
CA ASN A 297 1.23 24.12 8.22
C ASN A 297 0.86 25.59 7.92
N ALA A 298 -0.36 25.84 7.44
CA ALA A 298 -0.85 27.16 7.08
C ALA A 298 -2.04 27.58 7.95
N ARG A 299 -2.12 28.87 8.26
CA ARG A 299 -3.19 29.44 9.10
C ARG A 299 -4.55 29.28 8.44
N GLU A 300 -4.61 29.45 7.13
CA GLU A 300 -5.80 29.34 6.29
C GLU A 300 -6.38 27.91 6.34
N ILE A 301 -5.51 26.90 6.31
CA ILE A 301 -5.91 25.49 6.44
C ILE A 301 -6.45 25.23 7.86
N ALA A 302 -5.81 25.80 8.88
CA ALA A 302 -6.29 25.68 10.26
C ALA A 302 -7.68 26.33 10.45
N GLU A 303 -7.89 27.51 9.89
CA GLU A 303 -9.19 28.21 9.92
C GLU A 303 -10.28 27.43 9.16
N ALA A 304 -9.96 26.90 7.98
CA ALA A 304 -10.85 26.04 7.21
C ALA A 304 -11.22 24.75 7.96
N PHE A 305 -10.23 24.08 8.56
CA PHE A 305 -10.45 22.90 9.38
C PHE A 305 -11.37 23.19 10.57
N GLN A 306 -11.15 24.31 11.27
CA GLN A 306 -12.04 24.74 12.36
C GLN A 306 -13.47 25.03 11.87
N ALA A 307 -13.63 25.58 10.66
CA ALA A 307 -14.95 25.77 10.06
C ALA A 307 -15.66 24.44 9.76
N ILE A 308 -14.93 23.44 9.23
CA ILE A 308 -15.45 22.08 9.01
C ILE A 308 -15.93 21.46 10.34
N GLN A 309 -15.12 21.55 11.40
CA GLN A 309 -15.46 21.01 12.72
C GLN A 309 -16.71 21.64 13.35
N ARG A 310 -17.01 22.90 12.98
CA ARG A 310 -18.23 23.60 13.41
C ARG A 310 -19.45 23.29 12.54
N GLY A 311 -19.32 22.42 11.55
CA GLY A 311 -20.37 22.09 10.58
C GLY A 311 -20.54 23.12 9.46
N ASN A 312 -19.66 24.12 9.38
CA ASN A 312 -19.68 25.12 8.30
C ASN A 312 -18.68 24.75 7.19
N ALA A 313 -18.82 23.55 6.64
CA ALA A 313 -17.91 23.03 5.61
C ALA A 313 -18.00 23.83 4.29
N ARG A 314 -19.16 24.40 3.96
CA ARG A 314 -19.33 25.24 2.75
C ARG A 314 -18.41 26.46 2.73
N ALA A 315 -18.16 27.08 3.88
CA ALA A 315 -17.27 28.23 3.97
C ALA A 315 -15.78 27.84 3.89
N ALA A 316 -15.43 26.59 4.17
CA ALA A 316 -14.06 26.10 4.18
C ALA A 316 -13.52 25.80 2.77
N ILE A 317 -14.37 25.33 1.85
CA ILE A 317 -14.02 24.95 0.48
C ILE A 317 -13.27 26.05 -0.28
N PRO A 318 -13.76 27.30 -0.40
CA PRO A 318 -13.06 28.33 -1.17
C PRO A 318 -11.70 28.70 -0.57
N THR A 319 -11.57 28.64 0.77
CA THR A 319 -10.29 28.89 1.45
C THR A 319 -9.27 27.80 1.13
N LEU A 320 -9.69 26.54 1.12
CA LEU A 320 -8.83 25.40 0.80
C LEU A 320 -8.46 25.36 -0.69
N ALA A 321 -9.41 25.65 -1.58
CA ALA A 321 -9.17 25.76 -3.01
C ALA A 321 -8.19 26.90 -3.35
N ALA A 322 -8.29 28.04 -2.66
CA ALA A 322 -7.34 29.13 -2.79
C ALA A 322 -5.93 28.73 -2.34
N GLU A 323 -5.81 28.00 -1.22
CA GLU A 323 -4.52 27.54 -0.72
C GLU A 323 -3.86 26.53 -1.66
N ARG A 324 -4.64 25.61 -2.23
CA ARG A 324 -4.18 24.68 -3.27
C ARG A 324 -3.55 25.38 -4.47
N GLN A 325 -4.08 26.54 -4.87
CA GLN A 325 -3.58 27.31 -6.02
C GLN A 325 -2.37 28.20 -5.67
N ARG A 326 -2.19 28.57 -4.40
CA ARG A 326 -1.10 29.46 -3.96
C ARG A 326 0.25 28.77 -3.88
N GLN A 327 0.28 27.47 -3.60
CA GLN A 327 1.54 26.79 -3.32
C GLN A 327 2.28 26.38 -4.59
N ALA A 328 3.58 26.70 -4.62
CA ALA A 328 4.47 26.34 -5.72
C ALA A 328 4.92 24.87 -5.68
N SER A 329 4.88 24.26 -4.50
CA SER A 329 5.17 22.84 -4.29
C SER A 329 3.87 22.09 -4.00
N PHE A 330 3.82 20.82 -4.38
CA PHE A 330 2.67 19.98 -4.09
C PHE A 330 2.59 19.68 -2.59
N ASP A 331 1.47 20.05 -1.96
CA ASP A 331 1.10 19.70 -0.59
C ASP A 331 -0.22 18.92 -0.62
N PRO A 332 -0.28 17.70 -0.04
CA PRO A 332 -1.52 16.93 0.03
C PRO A 332 -2.54 17.49 1.04
N ALA A 333 -2.14 18.38 1.96
CA ALA A 333 -3.01 18.83 3.04
C ALA A 333 -4.27 19.58 2.55
N PRO A 334 -4.19 20.60 1.67
CA PRO A 334 -5.39 21.31 1.19
C PRO A 334 -6.40 20.38 0.52
N PHE A 335 -5.94 19.46 -0.34
CA PHE A 335 -6.78 18.50 -1.04
C PHE A 335 -7.50 17.55 -0.08
N TYR A 336 -6.77 17.03 0.92
CA TYR A 336 -7.33 16.13 1.91
C TYR A 336 -8.42 16.81 2.75
N TYR A 337 -8.16 18.02 3.24
CA TYR A 337 -9.16 18.76 4.04
C TYR A 337 -10.33 19.28 3.18
N GLU A 338 -10.11 19.57 1.89
CA GLU A 338 -11.16 19.92 0.94
C GLU A 338 -12.09 18.72 0.69
N ALA A 339 -11.53 17.52 0.52
CA ALA A 339 -12.30 16.28 0.44
C ALA A 339 -13.13 16.02 1.71
N LEU A 340 -12.56 16.27 2.90
CA LEU A 340 -13.32 16.17 4.16
C LEU A 340 -14.46 17.21 4.24
N ALA A 341 -14.26 18.41 3.69
CA ALA A 341 -15.31 19.42 3.63
C ALA A 341 -16.46 18.96 2.73
N TYR A 342 -16.17 18.38 1.57
CA TYR A 342 -17.18 17.80 0.67
C TYR A 342 -17.91 16.62 1.31
N LEU A 343 -17.20 15.72 2.00
CA LEU A 343 -17.82 14.63 2.76
C LEU A 343 -18.77 15.13 3.86
N ALA A 344 -18.42 16.24 4.54
CA ALA A 344 -19.31 16.85 5.53
C ALA A 344 -20.59 17.44 4.91
N LEU A 345 -20.61 17.66 3.60
CA LEU A 345 -21.78 18.10 2.82
C LEU A 345 -22.49 16.96 2.10
N ASP A 346 -22.08 15.72 2.35
CA ASP A 346 -22.59 14.51 1.69
C ASP A 346 -22.31 14.48 0.18
N ASP A 347 -21.28 15.22 -0.26
CA ASP A 347 -20.84 15.27 -1.65
C ASP A 347 -19.60 14.39 -1.84
N SER A 348 -19.82 13.08 -1.99
CA SER A 348 -18.74 12.11 -2.18
C SER A 348 -18.08 12.22 -3.56
N GLU A 349 -18.80 12.72 -4.57
CA GLU A 349 -18.30 12.84 -5.94
C GLU A 349 -17.22 13.91 -6.02
N SER A 350 -17.50 15.12 -5.53
CA SER A 350 -16.52 16.22 -5.46
C SER A 350 -15.33 15.86 -4.55
N ALA A 351 -15.57 15.08 -3.49
CA ALA A 351 -14.51 14.59 -2.61
C ALA A 351 -13.53 13.66 -3.34
N LEU A 352 -14.05 12.70 -4.13
CA LEU A 352 -13.22 11.80 -4.95
C LEU A 352 -12.47 12.58 -6.03
N GLU A 353 -13.15 13.47 -6.76
CA GLU A 353 -12.52 14.28 -7.82
C GLU A 353 -11.34 15.10 -7.27
N THR A 354 -11.50 15.68 -6.08
CA THR A 354 -10.44 16.45 -5.42
C THR A 354 -9.22 15.56 -5.07
N LEU A 355 -9.46 14.34 -4.60
CA LEU A 355 -8.37 13.40 -4.27
C LEU A 355 -7.71 12.80 -5.51
N GLU A 356 -8.47 12.57 -6.59
CA GLU A 356 -7.95 12.11 -7.88
C GLU A 356 -7.08 13.19 -8.54
N ASP A 357 -7.49 14.46 -8.48
CA ASP A 357 -6.64 15.60 -8.89
C ASP A 357 -5.34 15.60 -8.09
N ALA A 358 -5.40 15.41 -6.77
CA ALA A 358 -4.21 15.31 -5.92
C ALA A 358 -3.30 14.14 -6.33
N GLN A 359 -3.88 12.97 -6.61
CA GLN A 359 -3.15 11.78 -7.01
C GLN A 359 -2.46 11.95 -8.38
N SER A 360 -3.10 12.64 -9.32
CA SER A 360 -2.53 12.94 -10.63
C SER A 360 -1.27 13.81 -10.58
N ARG A 361 -1.09 14.58 -9.49
CA ARG A 361 0.05 15.48 -9.26
C ARG A 361 1.22 14.79 -8.55
N LEU A 362 1.11 13.50 -8.25
CA LEU A 362 2.20 12.73 -7.65
C LEU A 362 3.32 12.44 -8.66
N ASN A 363 4.56 12.46 -8.17
CA ASN A 363 5.79 12.15 -8.90
C ASN A 363 6.74 11.32 -8.02
N GLU A 364 7.85 10.85 -8.58
CA GLU A 364 8.81 9.99 -7.87
C GLU A 364 9.34 10.59 -6.55
N ARG A 365 9.40 11.92 -6.44
CA ARG A 365 9.95 12.61 -5.27
C ARG A 365 8.95 12.72 -4.12
N ASN A 366 7.68 13.02 -4.41
CA ASN A 366 6.65 13.27 -3.39
C ASN A 366 5.80 12.03 -3.06
N THR A 367 5.81 10.99 -3.92
CA THR A 367 4.95 9.81 -3.77
C THR A 367 5.11 9.11 -2.42
N ARG A 368 6.34 9.00 -1.91
CA ARG A 368 6.60 8.32 -0.63
C ARG A 368 5.92 8.99 0.57
N GLU A 369 5.80 10.32 0.54
CA GLU A 369 5.26 11.09 1.65
C GLU A 369 3.77 11.36 1.48
N ALA A 370 3.33 11.71 0.27
CA ALA A 370 1.96 12.15 0.03
C ALA A 370 0.98 11.00 -0.25
N LYS A 371 1.43 9.90 -0.88
CA LYS A 371 0.53 8.80 -1.25
C LYS A 371 -0.20 8.18 -0.06
N PRO A 372 0.47 7.85 1.07
CA PRO A 372 -0.23 7.27 2.22
C PRO A 372 -1.30 8.21 2.81
N LEU A 373 -1.07 9.52 2.75
CA LEU A 373 -2.01 10.53 3.21
C LEU A 373 -3.24 10.60 2.29
N LEU A 374 -3.05 10.58 0.98
CA LEU A 374 -4.15 10.55 0.01
C LEU A 374 -4.94 9.24 0.10
N ASP A 375 -4.26 8.10 0.22
CA ASP A 375 -4.90 6.78 0.41
C ASP A 375 -5.81 6.78 1.66
N SER A 376 -5.41 7.48 2.73
CA SER A 376 -6.23 7.64 3.95
C SER A 376 -7.49 8.50 3.71
N GLY A 377 -7.43 9.47 2.80
CA GLY A 377 -8.57 10.27 2.36
C GLY A 377 -9.53 9.44 1.52
N PHE A 378 -9.02 8.69 0.53
CA PHE A 378 -9.82 7.76 -0.27
C PHE A 378 -10.54 6.74 0.62
N ALA A 379 -9.85 6.18 1.60
CA ALA A 379 -10.46 5.24 2.55
C ALA A 379 -11.63 5.86 3.31
N GLN A 380 -11.55 7.13 3.71
CA GLN A 380 -12.66 7.83 4.39
C GLN A 380 -13.83 8.10 3.45
N VAL A 381 -13.57 8.48 2.21
CA VAL A 381 -14.62 8.69 1.21
C VAL A 381 -15.33 7.37 0.90
N TYR A 382 -14.59 6.30 0.63
CA TYR A 382 -15.18 4.99 0.39
C TYR A 382 -15.92 4.46 1.62
N TRP A 383 -15.38 4.64 2.83
CA TRP A 383 -16.11 4.28 4.05
C TRP A 383 -17.48 4.93 4.07
N ARG A 384 -17.58 6.22 3.71
CA ARG A 384 -18.84 6.96 3.70
C ARG A 384 -19.81 6.53 2.62
N ILE A 385 -19.31 6.14 1.45
CA ILE A 385 -20.14 5.65 0.32
C ILE A 385 -20.78 4.29 0.64
N TYR A 386 -20.08 3.44 1.40
CA TYR A 386 -20.52 2.08 1.73
C TYR A 386 -21.18 1.95 3.11
N GLU A 387 -21.30 3.05 3.87
CA GLU A 387 -22.06 3.17 5.13
C GLU A 387 -23.55 3.43 4.84
#